data_AF-A0A5E4AJ68-F1
#
_entry.id   AF-A0A5E4AJ68-F1
#
_cell.length_a   1.000
_cell.length_b   1.000
_cell.length_c   1.000
_cell.angle_alpha   90.00
_cell.angle_beta   90.00
_cell.angle_gamma   90.00
#
_symmetry.space_group_name_H-M   'P 1'
#
loop_
_entity.id
_entity.type
_entity.pdbx_description
1 polymer ?
#
loop_
_entity_poly.entity_id
_entity_poly.type
_entity_poly.pdbx_seq_one_letter_code
_entity_poly.pdbx_strand_id
1 'polypeptide(L)'
;MEKARTRSQAREVMSKMQENKTGLRLAVHGGSQCEPRGQGPLHRAGTLILMWQAAGSEGSVAPLVLKTILLILKGKPGETEEDMEEKRRFSLDATNMMPVAASQALCTFLPVGSYKKAVAQFFPHLLLALMLQLFYSSQLRVMPQDRPLTLSEFNFPQFPETLHYFYKISVEGPRRSEDNIVTIIFFTELLNNFFKDPFPEEFMVLYKNWINDSNPVVSKLSLQKIANMAPVINEIENVCSLLTSILEAFHSKEHTVVIRALLTLRKLLCKLDRVIYSSLCAKIASSYCPLMDHVS
;
A
#
# COMPACT_ATOMS: atom_id res chain seq x y z
N MET A 1 12.64 -25.81 -3.22
CA MET A 1 12.83 -25.21 -4.57
C MET A 1 12.10 -23.88 -4.75
N GLU A 2 10.91 -23.69 -4.16
CA GLU A 2 10.10 -22.46 -4.29
C GLU A 2 10.77 -21.18 -3.75
N LYS A 3 11.36 -21.22 -2.55
CA LYS A 3 12.12 -20.08 -1.96
C LYS A 3 13.32 -19.60 -2.81
N ALA A 4 13.93 -20.47 -3.61
CA ALA A 4 15.04 -20.10 -4.49
C ALA A 4 14.54 -19.38 -5.74
N ARG A 5 13.36 -19.77 -6.25
CA ARG A 5 12.68 -19.14 -7.38
C ARG A 5 12.22 -17.73 -7.01
N THR A 6 11.62 -17.54 -5.84
CA THR A 6 11.18 -16.23 -5.34
C THR A 6 12.33 -15.24 -5.17
N ARG A 7 13.50 -15.70 -4.70
CA ARG A 7 14.71 -14.88 -4.56
C ARG A 7 15.34 -14.49 -5.89
N SER A 8 15.29 -15.37 -6.89
CA SER A 8 15.76 -15.08 -8.25
C SER A 8 14.87 -14.05 -8.93
N GLN A 9 13.55 -14.23 -8.81
CA GLN A 9 12.55 -13.35 -9.39
C GLN A 9 12.60 -11.95 -8.76
N ALA A 10 12.79 -11.86 -7.43
CA ALA A 10 12.97 -10.58 -6.74
C ALA A 10 14.24 -9.82 -7.17
N ARG A 11 15.33 -10.52 -7.53
CA ARG A 11 16.55 -9.87 -8.03
C ARG A 11 16.38 -9.31 -9.45
N GLU A 12 15.64 -10.02 -10.29
CA GLU A 12 15.33 -9.59 -11.65
C GLU A 12 14.42 -8.36 -11.68
N VAL A 13 13.40 -8.35 -10.81
CA VAL A 13 12.53 -7.18 -10.58
C VAL A 13 13.34 -5.95 -10.14
N MET A 14 14.32 -6.14 -9.25
CA MET A 14 15.20 -5.05 -8.78
C MET A 14 16.11 -4.51 -9.90
N SER A 15 16.61 -5.38 -10.79
CA SER A 15 17.42 -4.97 -11.95
C SER A 15 16.60 -4.15 -12.95
N LYS A 16 15.40 -4.62 -13.30
CA LYS A 16 14.48 -3.92 -14.22
C LYS A 16 14.00 -2.57 -13.64
N MET A 17 13.87 -2.46 -12.32
CA MET A 17 13.52 -1.20 -11.65
C MET A 17 14.66 -0.19 -11.61
N GLN A 18 15.91 -0.65 -11.55
CA GLN A 18 17.07 0.24 -11.67
C GLN A 18 17.22 0.80 -13.09
N GLU A 19 16.81 0.06 -14.12
CA GLU A 19 16.78 0.54 -15.51
C GLU A 19 15.68 1.60 -15.73
N ASN A 20 14.52 1.47 -15.08
CA ASN A 20 13.45 2.47 -15.12
C ASN A 20 13.77 3.77 -14.34
N LYS A 21 14.79 3.77 -13.47
CA LYS A 21 15.28 4.97 -12.76
C LYS A 21 15.80 6.06 -13.71
N THR A 22 16.18 5.68 -14.93
CA THR A 22 16.68 6.60 -15.96
C THR A 22 15.57 7.47 -16.59
N GLY A 23 14.32 7.00 -16.59
CA GLY A 23 13.16 7.75 -17.09
C GLY A 23 12.60 8.79 -16.11
N LEU A 24 12.96 8.70 -14.82
CA LEU A 24 12.42 9.54 -13.74
C LEU A 24 13.21 10.83 -13.46
N ARG A 25 14.25 11.14 -14.25
CA ARG A 25 15.19 12.26 -13.98
C ARG A 25 14.71 13.65 -14.41
N LEU A 26 13.49 13.81 -14.92
CA LEU A 26 12.97 15.11 -15.38
C LEU A 26 11.80 15.59 -14.52
N ALA A 27 12.10 16.17 -13.35
CA ALA A 27 11.23 17.13 -12.65
C ALA A 27 12.01 17.92 -11.57
N VAL A 28 12.67 19.01 -12.02
CA VAL A 28 12.71 20.39 -11.46
C VAL A 28 12.68 20.54 -9.92
N HIS A 29 13.75 20.96 -9.22
CA HIS A 29 14.38 22.29 -9.12
C HIS A 29 13.43 23.47 -8.80
N GLY A 30 13.20 23.72 -7.51
CA GLY A 30 12.45 24.90 -7.04
C GLY A 30 12.51 25.04 -5.53
N GLY A 31 13.62 25.58 -5.03
CA GLY A 31 13.71 26.03 -3.64
C GLY A 31 13.03 27.38 -3.48
N SER A 32 12.21 27.54 -2.45
CA SER A 32 11.75 28.86 -2.00
C SER A 32 11.89 28.93 -0.49
N GLN A 33 12.72 29.88 -0.04
CA GLN A 33 12.88 30.27 1.36
C GLN A 33 11.75 31.23 1.73
N CYS A 34 11.09 30.97 2.86
CA CYS A 34 10.24 31.96 3.53
C CYS A 34 10.73 32.13 4.96
N GLU A 35 11.18 33.34 5.31
CA GLU A 35 11.38 33.79 6.70
C GLU A 35 10.03 34.22 7.33
N PRO A 36 9.81 34.03 8.64
CA PRO A 36 8.68 34.63 9.32
C PRO A 36 9.09 35.72 10.33
N ARG A 37 8.40 36.87 10.30
CA ARG A 37 8.25 37.79 11.44
C ARG A 37 6.87 37.61 12.06
N GLY A 38 6.82 37.49 13.40
CA GLY A 38 5.58 37.55 14.19
C GLY A 38 5.65 36.67 15.45
N GLN A 39 5.60 37.29 16.64
CA GLN A 39 5.78 36.63 17.94
C GLN A 39 4.46 36.04 18.48
N GLY A 40 4.49 34.73 18.75
CA GLY A 40 3.41 33.85 19.29
C GLY A 40 2.54 33.23 18.17
N PRO A 41 2.05 31.96 18.23
CA PRO A 41 2.37 30.74 19.00
C PRO A 41 3.63 30.01 18.50
N LEU A 42 4.37 30.61 17.56
CA LEU A 42 5.60 30.07 16.97
C LEU A 42 6.69 29.68 17.98
N HIS A 43 6.70 30.28 19.18
CA HIS A 43 7.77 30.06 20.15
C HIS A 43 7.82 28.61 20.64
N ARG A 44 6.66 27.97 20.89
CA ARG A 44 6.59 26.59 21.40
C ARG A 44 6.96 25.55 20.33
N ALA A 45 6.53 25.78 19.09
CA ALA A 45 6.93 24.97 17.94
C ALA A 45 8.43 25.12 17.64
N GLY A 46 8.97 26.34 17.74
CA GLY A 46 10.40 26.62 17.63
C GLY A 46 11.22 25.91 18.71
N THR A 47 10.77 25.92 19.97
CA THR A 47 11.43 25.20 21.07
C THR A 47 11.46 23.70 20.81
N LEU A 48 10.35 23.09 20.38
CA LEU A 48 10.30 21.66 20.07
C LEU A 48 11.23 21.29 18.91
N ILE A 49 11.26 22.09 17.84
CA ILE A 49 12.16 21.88 16.71
C ILE A 49 13.63 21.97 17.16
N LEU A 50 13.97 22.92 18.03
CA LEU A 50 15.33 23.04 18.59
C LEU A 50 15.70 21.85 19.49
N MET A 51 14.76 21.34 20.30
CA MET A 51 14.97 20.12 21.09
C MET A 51 15.26 18.93 20.20
N TRP A 52 14.48 18.74 19.13
CA TRP A 52 14.72 17.68 18.17
C TRP A 52 16.02 17.89 17.40
N GLN A 53 16.36 19.11 17.00
CA GLN A 53 17.63 19.40 16.36
C GLN A 53 18.81 19.04 17.28
N ALA A 54 18.74 19.36 18.57
CA ALA A 54 19.76 18.99 19.56
C ALA A 54 19.85 17.46 19.73
N ALA A 55 18.71 16.79 19.95
CA ALA A 55 18.66 15.34 20.08
C ALA A 55 19.14 14.61 18.82
N GLY A 56 18.83 15.12 17.63
CA GLY A 56 19.24 14.52 16.37
C GLY A 56 20.69 14.81 15.96
N SER A 57 21.31 15.85 16.54
CA SER A 57 22.73 16.16 16.31
C SER A 57 23.65 15.09 16.91
N GLU A 58 23.18 14.35 17.92
CA GLU A 58 23.85 13.18 18.44
C GLU A 58 23.54 11.94 17.59
N GLY A 59 24.57 11.42 16.91
CA GLY A 59 24.41 10.36 15.91
C GLY A 59 23.82 9.04 16.44
N SER A 60 23.90 8.77 17.75
CA SER A 60 23.31 7.59 18.40
C SER A 60 21.86 7.81 18.84
N VAL A 61 21.45 9.05 19.09
CA VAL A 61 20.15 9.37 19.68
C VAL A 61 19.04 9.36 18.64
N ALA A 62 19.28 9.91 17.43
CA ALA A 62 18.27 9.89 16.37
C ALA A 62 17.75 8.48 16.02
N PRO A 63 18.61 7.45 15.84
CA PRO A 63 18.15 6.08 15.63
C PRO A 63 17.38 5.49 16.82
N LEU A 64 17.79 5.79 18.06
CA LEU A 64 17.10 5.31 19.25
C LEU A 64 15.69 5.89 19.37
N VAL A 65 15.55 7.21 19.16
CA VAL A 65 14.25 7.89 19.14
C VAL A 65 13.33 7.26 18.09
N LEU A 66 13.82 7.08 16.87
CA LEU A 66 13.03 6.47 15.79
C LEU A 66 12.66 5.01 16.07
N LYS A 67 13.56 4.23 16.68
CA LYS A 67 13.28 2.85 17.08
C LYS A 67 12.15 2.80 18.12
N THR A 68 12.18 3.68 19.11
CA THR A 68 11.15 3.78 20.15
C THR A 68 9.82 4.20 19.56
N ILE A 69 9.81 5.25 18.72
CA ILE A 69 8.62 5.72 18.02
C ILE A 69 8.03 4.61 17.14
N LEU A 70 8.86 3.89 16.38
CA LEU A 70 8.41 2.77 15.56
C LEU A 70 7.79 1.65 16.40
N LEU A 71 8.31 1.39 17.60
CA LEU A 71 7.75 0.39 18.51
C LEU A 71 6.37 0.81 19.03
N ILE A 72 6.20 2.09 19.37
CA ILE A 72 4.89 2.65 19.78
C ILE A 72 3.88 2.60 18.62
N LEU A 73 4.31 2.94 17.39
CA LEU A 73 3.44 2.94 16.20
C LEU A 73 2.97 1.56 15.76
N LYS A 74 3.64 0.50 16.20
CA LYS A 74 3.20 -0.88 15.94
C LYS A 74 2.03 -1.31 16.84
N GLY A 75 1.71 -0.56 17.88
CA GLY A 75 0.52 -0.80 18.70
C GLY A 75 -0.75 -0.38 17.96
N LYS A 76 -1.87 -1.07 18.23
CA LYS A 76 -3.19 -0.68 17.71
C LYS A 76 -3.84 0.35 18.65
N PRO A 77 -4.31 1.49 18.12
CA PRO A 77 -4.94 2.48 18.96
C PRO A 77 -6.28 1.95 19.49
N GLY A 78 -6.49 2.06 20.81
CA GLY A 78 -7.72 1.63 21.48
C GLY A 78 -7.83 0.14 21.85
N GLU A 79 -6.77 -0.65 21.70
CA GLU A 79 -6.69 -1.95 22.40
C GLU A 79 -6.54 -1.72 23.91
N THR A 80 -7.40 -2.38 24.69
CA THR A 80 -7.25 -2.49 26.15
C THR A 80 -6.13 -3.47 26.45
N GLU A 81 -5.14 -3.05 27.25
CA GLU A 81 -4.07 -3.91 27.74
C GLU A 81 -4.65 -4.98 28.68
N GLU A 82 -5.06 -6.13 28.15
CA GLU A 82 -5.48 -7.28 28.96
C GLU A 82 -4.44 -8.41 29.05
N ASP A 83 -3.21 -8.25 28.51
CA ASP A 83 -2.23 -9.36 28.55
C ASP A 83 -0.76 -8.93 28.74
N MET A 84 -0.51 -8.03 29.69
CA MET A 84 0.84 -7.84 30.23
C MET A 84 0.78 -7.42 31.70
N GLU A 85 0.70 -8.41 32.59
CA GLU A 85 0.98 -8.18 34.00
C GLU A 85 2.44 -7.72 34.21
N GLU A 86 2.58 -6.77 35.14
CA GLU A 86 3.79 -6.21 35.74
C GLU A 86 4.65 -5.24 34.88
N LYS A 87 4.35 -3.94 35.02
CA LYS A 87 5.13 -2.99 35.89
C LYS A 87 5.24 -1.56 35.32
N ARG A 88 4.20 -0.73 35.53
CA ARG A 88 4.23 0.57 36.25
C ARG A 88 3.06 1.48 35.85
N ARG A 89 2.27 1.80 36.87
CA ARG A 89 1.34 2.91 37.03
C ARG A 89 1.67 4.17 36.19
N PHE A 90 0.83 4.43 35.19
CA PHE A 90 0.12 5.71 35.03
C PHE A 90 -1.28 5.40 34.51
N SER A 91 -2.24 5.36 35.41
CA SER A 91 -3.66 5.27 35.09
C SER A 91 -4.18 6.66 34.75
N LEU A 92 -4.62 6.83 33.51
CA LEU A 92 -5.86 7.53 33.22
C LEU A 92 -6.63 6.63 32.26
N ASP A 93 -7.92 6.51 32.51
CA ASP A 93 -8.93 5.71 31.81
C ASP A 93 -9.02 6.02 30.30
N ALA A 94 -7.98 5.66 29.54
CA ALA A 94 -7.73 6.13 28.18
C ALA A 94 -7.47 4.95 27.25
N THR A 95 -8.42 4.72 26.34
CA THR A 95 -8.19 4.15 25.00
C THR A 95 -6.73 4.39 24.57
N ASN A 96 -5.94 3.35 24.25
CA ASN A 96 -4.51 3.48 23.97
C ASN A 96 -4.24 4.46 22.81
N MET A 97 -4.00 5.75 23.11
CA MET A 97 -3.76 6.81 22.13
C MET A 97 -2.26 7.03 21.84
N MET A 98 -1.37 6.22 22.44
CA MET A 98 0.07 6.35 22.25
C MET A 98 0.51 6.28 20.78
N PRO A 99 -0.06 5.41 19.92
CA PRO A 99 0.29 5.38 18.50
C PRO A 99 -0.07 6.69 17.75
N VAL A 100 -1.17 7.35 18.13
CA VAL A 100 -1.56 8.65 17.57
C VAL A 100 -0.59 9.74 18.02
N ALA A 101 -0.22 9.76 19.31
CA ALA A 101 0.77 10.69 19.85
C ALA A 101 2.15 10.50 19.19
N ALA A 102 2.58 9.25 18.95
CA ALA A 102 3.82 8.95 18.24
C ALA A 102 3.77 9.40 16.76
N SER A 103 2.63 9.26 16.10
CA SER A 103 2.41 9.78 14.73
C SER A 103 2.54 11.30 14.70
N GLN A 104 1.95 11.99 15.68
CA GLN A 104 2.07 13.44 15.81
C GLN A 104 3.52 13.86 16.11
N ALA A 105 4.23 13.12 16.96
CA ALA A 105 5.64 13.37 17.25
C ALA A 105 6.49 13.28 15.97
N LEU A 106 6.27 12.26 15.12
CA LEU A 106 6.94 12.15 13.82
C LEU A 106 6.75 13.40 12.96
N CYS A 107 5.52 13.92 12.87
CA CYS A 107 5.26 15.13 12.10
C CYS A 107 6.08 16.35 12.57
N THR A 108 6.47 16.39 13.85
CA THR A 108 7.26 17.50 14.41
C THR A 108 8.76 17.38 14.15
N PHE A 109 9.32 16.17 14.08
CA PHE A 109 10.77 15.98 13.95
C PHE A 109 11.23 15.45 12.59
N LEU A 110 10.36 14.86 11.76
CA LEU A 110 10.71 14.46 10.39
C LEU A 110 11.25 15.61 9.52
N PRO A 111 10.77 16.88 9.65
CA PRO A 111 11.36 18.02 8.94
C PRO A 111 12.77 18.38 9.40
N VAL A 112 13.21 17.88 10.56
CA VAL A 112 14.51 18.19 11.15
C VAL A 112 15.59 17.39 10.43
N GLY A 113 16.46 18.08 9.69
CA GLY A 113 17.42 17.47 8.77
C GLY A 113 18.39 16.45 9.42
N SER A 114 18.67 16.59 10.72
CA SER A 114 19.51 15.66 11.48
C SER A 114 18.92 14.24 11.57
N TYR A 115 17.60 14.09 11.46
CA TYR A 115 16.94 12.79 11.44
C TYR A 115 16.96 12.10 10.08
N LYS A 116 17.28 12.80 8.98
CA LYS A 116 17.16 12.28 7.61
C LYS A 116 17.89 10.95 7.39
N LYS A 117 19.12 10.82 7.92
CA LYS A 117 19.91 9.58 7.81
C LYS A 117 19.31 8.44 8.62
N ALA A 118 18.87 8.72 9.85
CA ALA A 118 18.27 7.72 10.71
C ALA A 118 16.91 7.27 10.14
N VAL A 119 16.08 8.19 9.69
CA VAL A 119 14.80 7.91 9.01
C VAL A 119 15.00 6.95 7.84
N ALA A 120 16.00 7.19 6.99
CA ALA A 120 16.33 6.30 5.87
C ALA A 120 16.65 4.86 6.30
N GLN A 121 17.20 4.64 7.50
CA GLN A 121 17.50 3.31 8.05
C GLN A 121 16.24 2.54 8.48
N PHE A 122 15.18 3.25 8.87
CA PHE A 122 13.92 2.63 9.31
C PHE A 122 12.90 2.49 8.18
N PHE A 123 13.18 2.99 6.97
CA PHE A 123 12.39 2.62 5.79
C PHE A 123 12.57 1.13 5.48
N PRO A 124 11.51 0.43 5.05
CA PRO A 124 10.14 0.89 4.85
C PRO A 124 9.21 0.75 6.06
N HIS A 125 9.70 0.22 7.18
CA HIS A 125 8.90 -0.06 8.38
C HIS A 125 8.17 1.17 8.92
N LEU A 126 8.82 2.34 8.89
CA LEU A 126 8.22 3.60 9.34
C LEU A 126 7.01 4.00 8.47
N LEU A 127 7.12 3.83 7.14
CA LEU A 127 6.03 4.11 6.21
C LEU A 127 4.85 3.17 6.46
N LEU A 128 5.10 1.87 6.62
CA LEU A 128 4.05 0.90 6.91
C LEU A 128 3.34 1.22 8.23
N ALA A 129 4.10 1.51 9.28
CA ALA A 129 3.53 1.86 10.58
C ALA A 129 2.64 3.12 10.49
N LEU A 130 3.06 4.16 9.76
CA LEU A 130 2.25 5.34 9.51
C LEU A 130 0.98 5.06 8.69
N MET A 131 1.08 4.19 7.68
CA MET A 131 -0.09 3.78 6.88
C MET A 131 -1.11 3.01 7.72
N LEU A 132 -0.65 2.12 8.60
CA LEU A 132 -1.51 1.41 9.56
C LEU A 132 -2.19 2.41 10.51
N GLN A 133 -1.44 3.36 11.07
CA GLN A 133 -2.03 4.38 11.96
C GLN A 133 -3.05 5.27 11.24
N LEU A 134 -2.81 5.63 9.98
CA LEU A 134 -3.79 6.36 9.16
C LEU A 134 -5.05 5.52 8.91
N PHE A 135 -4.90 4.22 8.63
CA PHE A 135 -6.01 3.30 8.46
C PHE A 135 -6.82 3.13 9.75
N TYR A 136 -6.17 2.94 10.90
CA TYR A 136 -6.86 2.87 12.19
C TYR A 136 -7.58 4.18 12.52
N SER A 137 -6.92 5.32 12.27
CA SER A 137 -7.49 6.65 12.50
C SER A 137 -8.63 7.02 11.55
N SER A 138 -8.69 6.41 10.36
CA SER A 138 -9.77 6.61 9.40
C SER A 138 -10.97 5.71 9.69
N GLN A 139 -10.76 4.48 10.19
CA GLN A 139 -11.86 3.65 10.70
C GLN A 139 -12.55 4.28 11.92
N LEU A 140 -11.82 5.05 12.73
CA LEU A 140 -12.38 5.81 13.86
C LEU A 140 -13.15 7.08 13.44
N ARG A 141 -13.09 7.50 12.17
CA ARG A 141 -13.74 8.71 11.65
C ARG A 141 -14.79 8.40 10.60
N VAL A 142 -16.07 8.59 10.96
CA VAL A 142 -17.18 8.65 9.99
C VAL A 142 -17.16 10.03 9.33
N MET A 143 -16.54 10.19 8.16
CA MET A 143 -16.93 11.16 7.11
C MET A 143 -16.10 10.97 5.81
N PRO A 144 -16.64 11.27 4.61
CA PRO A 144 -16.04 10.96 3.32
C PRO A 144 -15.37 12.18 2.64
N GLN A 145 -14.69 11.91 1.52
CA GLN A 145 -14.35 12.85 0.44
C GLN A 145 -13.15 13.79 0.62
N ASP A 146 -11.97 13.26 0.99
CA ASP A 146 -10.71 13.86 0.52
C ASP A 146 -9.87 12.79 -0.16
N ARG A 147 -9.42 13.08 -1.38
CA ARG A 147 -8.58 12.16 -2.16
C ARG A 147 -7.32 11.82 -1.34
N PRO A 148 -6.95 10.54 -1.20
CA PRO A 148 -5.72 10.19 -0.51
C PRO A 148 -4.53 10.84 -1.23
N LEU A 149 -3.67 11.52 -0.46
CA LEU A 149 -2.36 11.98 -0.92
C LEU A 149 -1.64 10.82 -1.59
N THR A 150 -1.44 10.88 -2.90
CA THR A 150 -0.86 9.76 -3.63
C THR A 150 0.66 9.80 -3.48
N LEU A 151 1.23 8.80 -2.80
CA LEU A 151 2.69 8.65 -2.71
C LEU A 151 3.36 8.56 -4.09
N SER A 152 2.59 8.30 -5.15
CA SER A 152 3.03 8.35 -6.55
C SER A 152 3.54 9.70 -7.02
N GLU A 153 3.18 10.79 -6.34
CA GLU A 153 3.71 12.12 -6.64
C GLU A 153 5.09 12.36 -6.00
N PHE A 154 5.51 11.49 -5.07
CA PHE A 154 6.76 11.63 -4.32
C PHE A 154 7.79 10.59 -4.77
N ASN A 155 8.77 11.04 -5.55
CA ASN A 155 9.95 10.24 -5.89
C ASN A 155 10.90 10.19 -4.69
N PHE A 156 10.85 9.13 -3.90
CA PHE A 156 11.76 8.95 -2.75
C PHE A 156 12.85 7.89 -3.03
N PRO A 157 14.09 8.07 -2.51
CA PRO A 157 15.23 7.20 -2.83
C PRO A 157 15.06 5.73 -2.42
N GLN A 158 14.28 5.46 -1.37
CA GLN A 158 14.05 4.13 -0.78
C GLN A 158 12.90 3.35 -1.46
N PHE A 159 12.39 3.86 -2.59
CA PHE A 159 11.25 3.25 -3.28
C PHE A 159 11.48 1.78 -3.68
N PRO A 160 12.64 1.38 -4.25
CA PRO A 160 12.89 -0.03 -4.59
C PRO A 160 12.85 -0.95 -3.36
N GLU A 161 13.49 -0.56 -2.25
CA GLU A 161 13.53 -1.33 -1.01
C GLU A 161 12.13 -1.44 -0.38
N THR A 162 11.35 -0.36 -0.49
CA THR A 162 9.97 -0.30 -0.01
C THR A 162 9.07 -1.25 -0.81
N LEU A 163 9.20 -1.24 -2.13
CA LEU A 163 8.45 -2.11 -3.01
C LEU A 163 8.80 -3.58 -2.79
N HIS A 164 10.10 -3.88 -2.62
CA HIS A 164 10.56 -5.23 -2.32
C HIS A 164 10.00 -5.76 -0.99
N TYR A 165 9.98 -4.91 0.04
CA TYR A 165 9.41 -5.26 1.33
C TYR A 165 7.92 -5.58 1.26
N PHE A 166 7.14 -4.73 0.58
CA PHE A 166 5.70 -4.97 0.41
C PHE A 166 5.41 -6.20 -0.45
N TYR A 167 6.19 -6.43 -1.50
CA TYR A 167 6.11 -7.66 -2.29
C TYR A 167 6.36 -8.89 -1.41
N LYS A 168 7.42 -8.85 -0.59
CA LYS A 168 7.75 -9.96 0.31
C LYS A 168 6.61 -10.24 1.30
N ILE A 169 6.03 -9.22 1.93
CA ILE A 169 4.89 -9.40 2.84
C ILE A 169 3.67 -9.96 2.08
N SER A 170 3.44 -9.48 0.87
CA SER A 170 2.31 -9.88 0.02
C SER A 170 2.37 -11.36 -0.42
N VAL A 171 3.57 -11.89 -0.60
CA VAL A 171 3.81 -13.27 -1.05
C VAL A 171 4.04 -14.23 0.13
N GLU A 172 4.79 -13.80 1.16
CA GLU A 172 5.24 -14.67 2.26
C GLU A 172 4.46 -14.47 3.57
N GLY A 173 3.66 -13.39 3.68
CA GLY A 173 2.97 -13.03 4.91
C GLY A 173 1.70 -13.85 5.16
N PRO A 174 1.31 -14.09 6.44
CA PRO A 174 0.03 -14.71 6.76
C PRO A 174 -1.12 -13.79 6.34
N ARG A 175 -1.86 -14.14 5.28
CA ARG A 175 -2.96 -13.33 4.69
C ARG A 175 -4.17 -13.04 5.61
N ARG A 176 -4.08 -13.33 6.91
CA ARG A 176 -5.22 -13.30 7.84
C ARG A 176 -5.16 -12.25 8.95
N SER A 177 -4.05 -11.52 9.13
CA SER A 177 -4.05 -10.37 10.04
C SER A 177 -4.55 -9.12 9.33
N GLU A 178 -5.27 -8.26 10.07
CA GLU A 178 -5.75 -6.95 9.57
C GLU A 178 -4.59 -6.12 9.00
N ASP A 179 -3.44 -6.08 9.69
CA ASP A 179 -2.25 -5.36 9.26
C ASP A 179 -1.74 -5.82 7.89
N ASN A 180 -1.78 -7.13 7.62
CA ASN A 180 -1.32 -7.67 6.35
C ASN A 180 -2.29 -7.32 5.22
N ILE A 181 -3.60 -7.31 5.49
CA ILE A 181 -4.60 -6.87 4.51
C ILE A 181 -4.41 -5.39 4.18
N VAL A 182 -4.21 -4.53 5.18
CA VAL A 182 -3.95 -3.10 4.96
C VAL A 182 -2.66 -2.90 4.17
N THR A 183 -1.63 -3.68 4.47
CA THR A 183 -0.37 -3.69 3.71
C THR A 183 -0.60 -4.05 2.24
N ILE A 184 -1.40 -5.08 1.97
CA ILE A 184 -1.73 -5.51 0.60
C ILE A 184 -2.56 -4.45 -0.13
N ILE A 185 -3.56 -3.85 0.53
CA ILE A 185 -4.36 -2.75 -0.05
C ILE A 185 -3.44 -1.59 -0.44
N PHE A 186 -2.59 -1.15 0.49
CA PHE A 186 -1.65 -0.07 0.26
C PHE A 186 -0.68 -0.38 -0.87
N PHE A 187 -0.11 -1.59 -0.88
CA PHE A 187 0.79 -2.03 -1.94
C PHE A 187 0.09 -2.09 -3.30
N THR A 188 -1.16 -2.53 -3.35
CA THR A 188 -1.98 -2.56 -4.57
C THR A 188 -2.21 -1.15 -5.10
N GLU A 189 -2.55 -0.19 -4.24
CA GLU A 189 -2.67 1.23 -4.61
C GLU A 189 -1.33 1.80 -5.09
N LEU A 190 -0.23 1.48 -4.41
CA LEU A 190 1.10 1.93 -4.80
C LEU A 190 1.43 1.45 -6.24
N LEU A 191 1.25 0.16 -6.49
CA LEU A 191 1.49 -0.44 -7.82
C LEU A 191 0.58 0.18 -8.89
N ASN A 192 -0.69 0.43 -8.57
CA ASN A 192 -1.65 1.02 -9.49
C ASN A 192 -1.26 2.44 -9.92
N ASN A 193 -0.70 3.22 -9.00
CA ASN A 193 -0.37 4.62 -9.24
C ASN A 193 1.05 4.84 -9.80
N PHE A 194 2.01 3.97 -9.46
CA PHE A 194 3.42 4.12 -9.90
C PHE A 194 3.70 3.49 -11.27
N PHE A 195 3.15 2.30 -11.54
CA PHE A 195 3.46 1.58 -12.77
C PHE A 195 2.33 1.75 -13.79
N LYS A 196 2.67 2.41 -14.89
CA LYS A 196 1.85 2.50 -16.11
C LYS A 196 2.21 1.36 -17.06
N ASP A 197 1.64 1.39 -18.25
CA ASP A 197 1.94 0.42 -19.30
C ASP A 197 3.32 0.71 -19.94
N PRO A 198 4.12 -0.33 -20.25
CA PRO A 198 3.87 -1.74 -19.96
C PRO A 198 4.07 -2.05 -18.47
N PHE A 199 3.10 -2.74 -17.88
CA PHE A 199 3.14 -3.10 -16.46
C PHE A 199 4.03 -4.34 -16.24
N PRO A 200 4.84 -4.38 -15.17
CA PRO A 200 5.75 -5.52 -14.94
C PRO A 200 5.01 -6.84 -14.71
N GLU A 201 5.37 -7.88 -15.47
CA GLU A 201 4.75 -9.22 -15.39
C GLU A 201 4.89 -9.86 -14.01
N GLU A 202 5.98 -9.56 -13.30
CA GLU A 202 6.22 -10.09 -11.95
C GLU A 202 5.20 -9.60 -10.92
N PHE A 203 4.52 -8.48 -11.21
CA PHE A 203 3.39 -8.02 -10.42
C PHE A 203 2.05 -8.49 -10.95
N MET A 204 1.95 -8.82 -12.24
CA MET A 204 0.72 -9.36 -12.85
C MET A 204 0.23 -10.62 -12.14
N VAL A 205 1.17 -11.51 -11.77
CA VAL A 205 0.84 -12.73 -11.04
C VAL A 205 0.14 -12.43 -9.70
N LEU A 206 0.48 -11.33 -9.02
CA LEU A 206 -0.17 -10.93 -7.78
C LEU A 206 -1.63 -10.55 -8.04
N TYR A 207 -1.86 -9.67 -9.03
CA TYR A 207 -3.20 -9.23 -9.40
C TYR A 207 -4.09 -10.40 -9.79
N LYS A 208 -3.58 -11.33 -10.59
CA LYS A 208 -4.29 -12.56 -10.95
C LYS A 208 -4.70 -13.35 -9.70
N ASN A 209 -3.77 -13.54 -8.77
CA ASN A 209 -4.04 -14.27 -7.51
C ASN A 209 -4.98 -13.50 -6.56
N TRP A 210 -5.09 -12.18 -6.71
CA TRP A 210 -5.91 -11.34 -5.85
C TRP A 210 -7.31 -11.07 -6.40
N ILE A 211 -7.62 -11.42 -7.66
CA ILE A 211 -8.98 -11.30 -8.21
C ILE A 211 -10.01 -11.98 -7.30
N ASN A 212 -9.68 -13.16 -6.79
CA ASN A 212 -10.55 -13.97 -5.91
C ASN A 212 -10.09 -13.90 -4.45
N ASP A 213 -9.45 -12.81 -4.03
CA ASP A 213 -9.03 -12.64 -2.64
C ASP A 213 -10.26 -12.58 -1.71
N SER A 214 -10.12 -13.16 -0.51
CA SER A 214 -11.17 -13.14 0.51
C SER A 214 -11.54 -11.73 0.95
N ASN A 215 -10.61 -10.77 0.84
CA ASN A 215 -10.91 -9.37 1.12
C ASN A 215 -11.49 -8.68 -0.14
N PRO A 216 -12.73 -8.14 -0.08
CA PRO A 216 -13.38 -7.55 -1.25
C PRO A 216 -12.69 -6.28 -1.76
N VAL A 217 -11.97 -5.54 -0.92
CA VAL A 217 -11.23 -4.34 -1.35
C VAL A 217 -10.05 -4.76 -2.23
N VAL A 218 -9.26 -5.73 -1.77
CA VAL A 218 -8.12 -6.29 -2.53
C VAL A 218 -8.58 -6.85 -3.87
N SER A 219 -9.67 -7.62 -3.88
CA SER A 219 -10.28 -8.15 -5.10
C SER A 219 -10.72 -7.05 -6.07
N LYS A 220 -11.45 -6.04 -5.59
CA LYS A 220 -11.92 -4.92 -6.43
C LYS A 220 -10.79 -4.10 -7.01
N LEU A 221 -9.77 -3.78 -6.22
CA LEU A 221 -8.59 -3.04 -6.70
C LEU A 221 -7.83 -3.85 -7.75
N SER A 222 -7.77 -5.16 -7.58
CA SER A 222 -7.08 -6.03 -8.54
C SER A 222 -7.81 -6.11 -9.88
N LEU A 223 -9.12 -6.34 -9.83
CA LEU A 223 -10.00 -6.29 -11.00
C LEU A 223 -9.94 -4.94 -11.73
N GLN A 224 -9.82 -3.84 -10.98
CA GLN A 224 -9.68 -2.49 -11.55
C GLN A 224 -8.35 -2.32 -12.29
N LYS A 225 -7.23 -2.80 -11.74
CA LYS A 225 -5.93 -2.75 -12.42
C LYS A 225 -5.95 -3.53 -13.72
N ILE A 226 -6.48 -4.75 -13.69
CA ILE A 226 -6.63 -5.60 -14.88
C ILE A 226 -7.50 -4.92 -15.94
N ALA A 227 -8.61 -4.29 -15.53
CA ALA A 227 -9.45 -3.52 -16.45
C ALA A 227 -8.70 -2.37 -17.12
N ASN A 228 -7.71 -1.76 -16.45
CA ASN A 228 -6.90 -0.69 -17.03
C ASN A 228 -5.90 -1.19 -18.07
N MET A 229 -5.49 -2.46 -17.98
CA MET A 229 -4.63 -3.13 -18.96
C MET A 229 -5.37 -3.60 -20.21
N ALA A 230 -6.66 -3.27 -20.37
CA ALA A 230 -7.44 -3.63 -21.56
C ALA A 230 -6.76 -3.31 -22.90
N PRO A 231 -6.02 -2.19 -23.09
CA PRO A 231 -5.32 -1.92 -24.35
C PRO A 231 -4.26 -2.96 -24.74
N VAL A 232 -3.65 -3.64 -23.75
CA VAL A 232 -2.56 -4.60 -23.94
C VAL A 232 -2.97 -6.04 -23.61
N ILE A 233 -4.27 -6.32 -23.46
CA ILE A 233 -4.76 -7.62 -22.97
C ILE A 233 -4.30 -8.81 -23.82
N ASN A 234 -4.13 -8.65 -25.14
CA ASN A 234 -3.70 -9.73 -26.03
C ASN A 234 -2.20 -10.00 -25.95
N GLU A 235 -1.41 -9.11 -25.34
CA GLU A 235 0.02 -9.27 -25.12
C GLU A 235 0.33 -10.00 -23.80
N ILE A 236 -0.67 -10.11 -22.91
CA ILE A 236 -0.51 -10.76 -21.61
C ILE A 236 -0.34 -12.26 -21.78
N GLU A 237 0.68 -12.84 -21.15
CA GLU A 237 0.88 -14.28 -21.16
C GLU A 237 -0.31 -14.99 -20.49
N ASN A 238 -0.87 -15.98 -21.18
CA ASN A 238 -1.94 -16.82 -20.64
C ASN A 238 -3.24 -16.04 -20.29
N VAL A 239 -3.69 -15.16 -21.19
CA VAL A 239 -4.96 -14.42 -21.12
C VAL A 239 -6.15 -15.30 -20.73
N CYS A 240 -6.22 -16.54 -21.22
CA CYS A 240 -7.32 -17.45 -20.90
C CYS A 240 -7.43 -17.79 -19.42
N SER A 241 -6.28 -17.97 -18.75
CA SER A 241 -6.25 -18.22 -17.31
C SER A 241 -6.63 -16.97 -16.51
N LEU A 242 -6.23 -15.79 -16.96
CA LEU A 242 -6.65 -14.52 -16.37
C LEU A 242 -8.16 -14.31 -16.49
N LEU A 243 -8.73 -14.50 -17.69
CA LEU A 243 -10.17 -14.40 -17.94
C LEU A 243 -10.95 -15.42 -17.12
N THR A 244 -10.45 -16.65 -17.00
CA THR A 244 -11.05 -17.66 -16.11
C THR A 244 -11.10 -17.17 -14.66
N SER A 245 -10.03 -16.57 -14.16
CA SER A 245 -9.99 -16.06 -12.78
C SER A 245 -11.02 -14.94 -12.57
N ILE A 246 -11.26 -14.10 -13.58
CA ILE A 246 -12.31 -13.06 -13.54
C ILE A 246 -13.71 -13.68 -13.52
N LEU A 247 -13.95 -14.74 -14.30
CA LEU A 247 -15.25 -15.43 -14.31
C LEU A 247 -15.54 -16.12 -12.97
N GLU A 248 -14.52 -16.66 -12.31
CA GLU A 248 -14.66 -17.22 -10.96
C GLU A 248 -15.15 -16.18 -9.95
N ALA A 249 -14.72 -14.92 -10.09
CA ALA A 249 -15.15 -13.81 -9.23
C ALA A 249 -16.66 -13.50 -9.31
N PHE A 250 -17.37 -14.02 -10.32
CA PHE A 250 -18.83 -13.87 -10.42
C PHE A 250 -19.56 -14.63 -9.30
N HIS A 251 -18.90 -15.62 -8.70
CA HIS A 251 -19.42 -16.42 -7.58
C HIS A 251 -19.06 -15.82 -6.22
N SER A 252 -18.51 -14.61 -6.18
CA SER A 252 -18.20 -13.93 -4.92
C SER A 252 -19.47 -13.67 -4.12
N LYS A 253 -19.39 -13.85 -2.80
CA LYS A 253 -20.46 -13.49 -1.85
C LYS A 253 -20.68 -11.97 -1.79
N GLU A 254 -19.68 -11.20 -2.19
CA GLU A 254 -19.69 -9.74 -2.16
C GLU A 254 -20.21 -9.20 -3.51
N HIS A 255 -21.46 -8.74 -3.54
CA HIS A 255 -22.09 -8.22 -4.76
C HIS A 255 -21.27 -7.11 -5.44
N THR A 256 -20.57 -6.28 -4.67
CA THR A 256 -19.71 -5.22 -5.23
C THR A 256 -18.49 -5.76 -5.98
N VAL A 257 -18.00 -6.96 -5.61
CA VAL A 257 -16.94 -7.67 -6.35
C VAL A 257 -17.51 -8.21 -7.66
N VAL A 258 -18.69 -8.84 -7.63
CA VAL A 258 -19.37 -9.38 -8.84
C VAL A 258 -19.58 -8.27 -9.87
N ILE A 259 -20.15 -7.13 -9.47
CA ILE A 259 -20.34 -5.96 -10.35
C ILE A 259 -19.00 -5.51 -10.94
N ARG A 260 -17.94 -5.42 -10.12
CA ARG A 260 -16.62 -5.03 -10.60
C ARG A 260 -16.05 -6.03 -11.61
N ALA A 261 -16.20 -7.33 -11.37
CA ALA A 261 -15.74 -8.38 -12.26
C ALA A 261 -16.46 -8.31 -13.62
N LEU A 262 -17.78 -8.08 -13.62
CA LEU A 262 -18.57 -7.87 -14.84
C LEU A 262 -18.06 -6.66 -15.65
N LEU A 263 -17.83 -5.53 -14.98
CA LEU A 263 -17.29 -4.32 -15.60
C LEU A 263 -15.90 -4.55 -16.19
N THR A 264 -15.04 -5.27 -15.47
CA THR A 264 -13.70 -5.66 -15.92
C THR A 264 -13.79 -6.54 -17.17
N LEU A 265 -14.56 -7.63 -17.12
CA LEU A 265 -14.73 -8.54 -18.25
C LEU A 265 -15.24 -7.80 -19.49
N ARG A 266 -16.29 -6.97 -19.33
CA ARG A 266 -16.83 -6.15 -20.43
C ARG A 266 -15.75 -5.30 -21.09
N LYS A 267 -14.91 -4.63 -20.28
CA LYS A 267 -13.84 -3.77 -20.80
C LYS A 267 -12.77 -4.55 -21.57
N LEU A 268 -12.41 -5.74 -21.10
CA LEU A 268 -11.45 -6.63 -21.78
C LEU A 268 -12.03 -7.21 -23.08
N LEU A 269 -13.28 -7.64 -23.07
CA LEU A 269 -13.96 -8.21 -24.24
C LEU A 269 -13.98 -7.26 -25.44
N CYS A 270 -14.05 -5.94 -25.21
CA CYS A 270 -13.99 -4.94 -26.27
C CYS A 270 -12.63 -4.88 -27.00
N LYS A 271 -11.59 -5.51 -26.46
CA LYS A 271 -10.21 -5.49 -27.00
C LYS A 271 -9.66 -6.89 -27.30
N LEU A 272 -10.38 -7.93 -26.92
CA LEU A 272 -9.91 -9.31 -27.01
C LEU A 272 -9.91 -9.82 -28.45
N ASP A 273 -8.85 -10.54 -28.83
CA ASP A 273 -8.78 -11.16 -30.15
C ASP A 273 -9.84 -12.25 -30.35
N ARG A 274 -10.33 -12.36 -31.59
CA ARG A 274 -11.42 -13.30 -31.94
C ARG A 274 -11.09 -14.75 -31.58
N VAL A 275 -9.83 -15.16 -31.68
CA VAL A 275 -9.38 -16.53 -31.36
C VAL A 275 -9.53 -16.80 -29.86
N ILE A 276 -9.07 -15.88 -29.02
CA ILE A 276 -9.17 -16.00 -27.56
C ILE A 276 -10.63 -15.90 -27.10
N TYR A 277 -11.41 -14.99 -27.70
CA TYR A 277 -12.84 -14.92 -27.41
C TYR A 277 -13.57 -16.24 -27.74
N SER A 278 -13.31 -16.80 -28.92
CA SER A 278 -13.99 -18.01 -29.38
C SER A 278 -13.67 -19.23 -28.51
N SER A 279 -12.47 -19.30 -27.93
CA SER A 279 -12.10 -20.40 -27.04
C SER A 279 -12.76 -20.33 -25.66
N LEU A 280 -13.26 -19.15 -25.25
CA LEU A 280 -13.88 -18.92 -23.93
C LEU A 280 -15.36 -18.60 -23.98
N CYS A 281 -15.96 -18.39 -25.16
CA CYS A 281 -17.33 -17.90 -25.30
C CYS A 281 -18.36 -18.76 -24.55
N ALA A 282 -18.24 -20.09 -24.60
CA ALA A 282 -19.11 -21.01 -23.88
C ALA A 282 -18.97 -20.86 -22.36
N LYS A 283 -17.74 -20.70 -21.85
CA LYS A 283 -17.46 -20.51 -20.42
C LYS A 283 -17.93 -19.14 -19.92
N ILE A 284 -17.78 -18.11 -20.76
CA ILE A 284 -18.32 -16.78 -20.47
C ILE A 284 -19.83 -16.88 -20.34
N ALA A 285 -20.52 -17.43 -21.34
CA ALA A 285 -21.97 -17.58 -21.33
C ALA A 285 -22.46 -18.37 -20.10
N SER A 286 -21.84 -19.51 -19.78
CA SER A 286 -22.24 -20.31 -18.62
C SER A 286 -22.00 -19.61 -17.28
N SER A 287 -20.99 -18.74 -17.18
CA SER A 287 -20.73 -17.96 -15.96
C SER A 287 -21.77 -16.87 -15.71
N TYR A 288 -22.50 -16.42 -16.75
CA TYR A 288 -23.60 -15.47 -16.59
C TYR A 288 -24.91 -16.15 -16.14
N CYS A 289 -25.12 -17.44 -16.42
CA CYS A 289 -26.40 -18.11 -16.13
C CYS A 289 -26.81 -17.96 -14.65
N PRO A 290 -25.96 -18.23 -13.65
CA PRO A 290 -26.35 -18.09 -12.24
C PRO A 290 -26.68 -16.65 -11.82
N LEU A 291 -26.21 -15.64 -12.57
CA LEU A 291 -26.51 -14.23 -12.32
C LEU A 291 -27.84 -13.80 -12.94
N MET A 292 -28.33 -14.52 -13.96
CA MET A 292 -29.60 -14.27 -14.62
C MET A 292 -30.74 -15.10 -14.04
N ASP A 293 -30.41 -16.22 -13.36
CA ASP A 293 -31.34 -17.08 -12.64
C ASP A 293 -31.82 -16.39 -11.35
N HIS A 294 -32.56 -15.29 -11.50
CA HIS A 294 -33.41 -14.73 -10.47
C HIS A 294 -34.78 -15.41 -10.54
N VAL A 295 -34.84 -16.69 -10.19
CA VAL A 295 -36.12 -17.39 -9.97
C VAL A 295 -36.02 -18.22 -8.69
N SER A 296 -36.29 -17.54 -7.56
CA SER A 296 -37.17 -17.92 -6.43
C SER A 296 -36.69 -17.23 -5.15
#